data_AF-A0A349Z360-F1
#
_entry.id   AF-A0A349Z360-F1
#
_cell.length_a   1.000
_cell.length_b   1.000
_cell.length_c   1.000
_cell.angle_alpha   90.00
_cell.angle_beta   90.00
_cell.angle_gamma   90.00
#
_symmetry.space_group_name_H-M   'P 1'
#
loop_
_entity.id
_entity.type
_entity.pdbx_description
1 polymer ?
#
loop_
_entity_poly.entity_id
_entity_poly.type
_entity_poly.pdbx_seq_one_letter_code
_entity_poly.pdbx_strand_id
1 'polypeptide(L)' 'MAKEDCIEMEGTVLDTLPNTMFRVELENGHVVTAHIS' A
#
# COMPACT_ATOMS: atom_id res chain seq x y z
N MET A 1 8.56 -6.44 -23.69
CA MET A 1 8.28 -5.16 -23.04
C MET A 1 7.05 -5.38 -22.17
N ALA A 2 7.27 -5.92 -20.98
CA ALA A 2 6.20 -6.25 -20.05
C ALA A 2 5.73 -4.95 -19.42
N LYS A 3 4.48 -4.56 -19.70
CA LYS A 3 3.82 -3.53 -18.91
C LYS A 3 3.65 -4.14 -17.53
N GLU A 4 4.32 -3.58 -16.52
CA GLU A 4 4.01 -3.91 -15.14
C GLU A 4 2.60 -3.36 -14.89
N ASP A 5 1.61 -4.25 -14.93
CA ASP A 5 0.25 -3.92 -14.56
C ASP A 5 0.23 -3.63 -13.06
N CYS A 6 0.16 -2.35 -12.71
CA CYS A 6 -0.06 -1.93 -11.33
C CYS A 6 -1.48 -2.32 -10.92
N ILE A 7 -1.61 -3.04 -9.81
CA ILE A 7 -2.90 -3.39 -9.25
C ILE A 7 -3.29 -2.28 -8.26
N GLU A 8 -4.37 -1.58 -8.57
CA GLU A 8 -4.97 -0.58 -7.69
C GLU A 8 -5.94 -1.29 -6.72
N MET A 9 -5.77 -1.06 -5.43
CA MET A 9 -6.61 -1.66 -4.40
C MET A 9 -6.88 -0.64 -3.30
N GLU A 10 -8.09 -0.66 -2.76
CA GLU A 10 -8.48 0.16 -1.61
C GLU A 10 -8.05 -0.51 -0.31
N GLY A 11 -7.63 0.31 0.65
CA GLY A 11 -7.20 -0.15 1.96
C GLY A 11 -7.24 0.98 2.99
N THR A 12 -7.23 0.59 4.27
CA THR A 12 -7.28 1.52 5.40
C THR A 12 -5.88 1.74 5.98
N VAL A 13 -5.48 3.00 6.15
CA VAL A 13 -4.21 3.33 6.81
C VAL A 13 -4.31 2.98 8.30
N LEU A 14 -3.49 2.05 8.77
CA LEU A 14 -3.41 1.66 10.18
C LEU A 14 -2.38 2.49 10.95
N ASP A 15 -1.16 2.63 10.39
CA ASP A 15 -0.04 3.29 11.07
C ASP A 15 0.81 4.10 10.09
N THR A 16 1.39 5.20 10.58
CA THR A 16 2.35 6.02 9.84
C THR A 16 3.78 5.68 10.26
N LEU A 17 4.64 5.30 9.31
CA LEU A 17 6.05 4.98 9.55
C LEU A 17 6.99 6.16 9.22
N PRO A 18 8.17 6.21 9.84
CA PRO A 18 9.25 7.09 9.41
C PRO A 18 9.64 6.80 7.95
N ASN A 19 10.13 7.81 7.23
CA ASN A 19 10.40 7.79 5.79
C ASN A 19 9.16 7.80 4.88
N THR A 20 8.08 8.50 5.29
CA THR A 20 6.87 8.70 4.45
C THR A 20 6.24 7.39 3.96
N MET A 21 6.37 6.34 4.77
CA MET A 21 5.75 5.04 4.54
C MET A 21 4.53 4.88 5.43
N PHE A 22 3.52 4.16 4.96
CA PHE A 22 2.26 3.95 5.64
C PHE A 22 1.96 2.47 5.66
N ARG A 23 1.55 1.93 6.81
CA ARG A 23 0.93 0.61 6.86
C ARG A 23 -0.51 0.75 6.46
N VAL A 24 -0.86 0.07 5.39
CA VAL A 24 -2.22 0.01 4.87
C VAL A 24 -2.68 -1.43 5.02
N GLU A 25 -3.81 -1.62 5.68
CA GLU A 25 -4.53 -2.88 5.68
C GLU A 25 -5.49 -2.90 4.51
N LEU A 26 -5.27 -3.84 3.62
CA LEU A 26 -6.15 -4.11 2.49
C LEU A 26 -7.40 -4.85 2.97
N GLU A 27 -8.51 -4.70 2.27
CA GLU A 27 -9.78 -5.36 2.63
C GLU A 27 -9.72 -6.90 2.63
N ASN A 28 -8.69 -7.47 1.99
CA ASN A 28 -8.41 -8.90 2.01
C ASN A 28 -7.71 -9.38 3.32
N GLY A 29 -7.46 -8.48 4.28
CA GLY A 29 -6.80 -8.76 5.55
C GLY A 29 -5.27 -8.78 5.48
N HIS A 30 -4.67 -8.39 4.34
CA HIS A 30 -3.24 -8.25 4.20
C HIS A 30 -2.77 -6.84 4.56
N VAL A 31 -1.73 -6.75 5.38
CA VAL A 31 -1.07 -5.48 5.69
C VAL A 31 0.10 -5.27 4.74
N VAL A 32 0.05 -4.16 4.00
CA VAL A 32 1.08 -3.73 3.05
C VAL A 32 1.70 -2.41 3.50
N THR A 33 2.91 -2.14 3.03
CA THR A 33 3.58 -0.84 3.26
C THR A 33 3.49 -0.02 1.98
N ALA A 34 2.74 1.07 2.02
CA ALA A 34 2.63 2.04 0.95
C ALA A 34 3.62 3.19 1.17
N HIS A 35 4.05 3.84 0.09
CA HIS A 35 4.83 5.08 0.15
C HIS A 35 4.11 6.14 -0.69
N ILE A 36 4.32 7.41 -0.38
CA ILE A 36 3.83 8.51 -1.21
C ILE A 36 4.78 8.69 -2.38
N SER A 37 4.28 8.63 -3.63
CA SER A 37 5.01 9.01 -4.85
C SER A 37 4.89 10.50 -5.14
#